data_AF-A0A530H7G0-F1
#
_entry.id   AF-A0A530H7G0-F1
#
_cell.length_a   1.000
_cell.length_b   1.000
_cell.length_c   1.000
_cell.angle_alpha   90.00
_cell.angle_beta   90.00
_cell.angle_gamma   90.00
#
_symmetry.space_group_name_H-M   'P 1'
#
loop_
_entity.id
_entity.type
_entity.pdbx_description
1 polymer ?
#
loop_
_entity_poly.entity_id
_entity_poly.type
_entity_poly.pdbx_seq_one_letter_code
_entity_poly.pdbx_strand_id
1 'polypeptide(L)'
;MDGGPRTRKVIAEQQCYSEAKARDQNLNLFVPEAFIRGSRHIGYKSNLEALAELVDNSIQAYSERVDLLFNFASDGSAARPTQLAVVDDGHGMAPGMLRFAMMWGGTHRENDREGLGRFGYGLPCATVSMGRRFSIYSKLERGGTYAVTLDLDLLDNDAYRNTDGELEIPPVRRAHLPDFVGNALAQSHPGGWKSGTVVVIDKLDRLDWTTTAGLRRNPVRHFGVAYHKLLRATSIYIDGERVRPIDPLFLSPDAELFTLDEDHANALDPVTISIDGELGDARGSITLRYAWLPPSFGATDKDRDAIGINANSRFPILKHYHGIIFSRNGRIVDIQARTPWTTFINNDRYIRVEIEFSASLGPPRATVCKQSMIYVGQRSQFFWRVADLDQNLDG
;
A
#
# COMPACT_ATOMS: atom_id res chain seq x y z
N MET A 1 -29.92 -34.16 23.15
CA MET A 1 -28.45 -34.22 22.99
C MET A 1 -27.86 -33.14 23.87
N ASP A 2 -27.49 -33.49 25.08
CA ASP A 2 -27.01 -32.56 26.10
C ASP A 2 -25.53 -32.29 25.83
N GLY A 3 -25.25 -31.21 25.10
CA GLY A 3 -23.87 -30.77 24.87
C GLY A 3 -23.20 -30.59 26.23
N GLY A 4 -22.07 -31.27 26.44
CA GLY A 4 -21.45 -31.43 27.76
C GLY A 4 -21.14 -30.13 28.51
N PRO A 5 -20.43 -30.20 29.67
CA PRO A 5 -20.23 -29.06 30.58
C PRO A 5 -19.72 -27.77 29.92
N ARG A 6 -18.90 -27.91 28.86
CA ARG A 6 -18.37 -26.81 28.07
C ARG A 6 -19.46 -26.11 27.23
N THR A 7 -20.38 -26.86 26.64
CA THR A 7 -21.51 -26.31 25.86
C THR A 7 -22.47 -25.56 26.77
N ARG A 8 -22.81 -26.10 27.95
CA ARG A 8 -23.68 -25.39 28.91
C ARG A 8 -23.07 -24.08 29.41
N LYS A 9 -21.74 -24.05 29.64
CA LYS A 9 -21.02 -22.81 30.00
C LYS A 9 -21.14 -21.76 28.90
N VAL A 10 -20.90 -22.14 27.65
CA VAL A 10 -21.01 -21.23 26.49
C VAL A 10 -22.45 -20.72 26.32
N ILE A 11 -23.46 -21.57 26.51
CA ILE A 11 -24.87 -21.16 26.42
C ILE A 11 -25.23 -20.16 27.54
N ALA A 12 -24.74 -20.38 28.76
CA ALA A 12 -24.95 -19.44 29.87
C ALA A 12 -24.27 -18.08 29.61
N GLU A 13 -23.07 -18.07 29.02
CA GLU A 13 -22.38 -16.85 28.59
C GLU A 13 -23.18 -16.11 27.50
N GLN A 14 -23.74 -16.84 26.52
CA GLN A 14 -24.60 -16.26 25.48
C GLN A 14 -25.88 -15.64 26.05
N GLN A 15 -26.52 -16.30 27.00
CA GLN A 15 -27.74 -15.80 27.65
C GLN A 15 -27.45 -14.52 28.44
N CYS A 16 -26.37 -14.50 29.23
CA CYS A 16 -25.93 -13.31 29.96
C CYS A 16 -25.66 -12.12 29.02
N TYR A 17 -24.99 -12.37 27.88
CA TYR A 17 -24.74 -11.35 26.86
C TYR A 17 -26.04 -10.83 26.23
N SER A 18 -26.98 -11.71 25.89
CA SER A 18 -28.28 -11.35 25.31
C SER A 18 -29.11 -10.51 26.25
N GLU A 19 -29.17 -10.88 27.54
CA GLU A 19 -29.89 -10.12 28.57
C GLU A 19 -29.27 -8.73 28.81
N ALA A 20 -27.95 -8.63 28.79
CA ALA A 20 -27.26 -7.35 28.88
C ALA A 20 -27.56 -6.46 27.67
N LYS A 21 -27.58 -7.03 26.46
CA LYS A 21 -27.88 -6.29 25.22
C LYS A 21 -29.35 -5.96 25.03
N ALA A 22 -30.28 -6.76 25.55
CA ALA A 22 -31.71 -6.45 25.52
C ALA A 22 -32.08 -5.22 26.37
N ARG A 23 -31.23 -4.84 27.33
CA ARG A 23 -31.38 -3.60 28.13
C ARG A 23 -30.81 -2.37 27.45
N ASP A 24 -30.02 -2.56 26.39
CA ASP A 24 -29.42 -1.51 25.57
C ASP A 24 -30.40 -1.14 24.44
N GLN A 25 -30.91 0.09 24.44
CA GLN A 25 -31.93 0.52 23.47
C GLN A 25 -31.34 0.72 22.05
N ASN A 26 -30.01 0.70 21.89
CA ASN A 26 -29.31 0.89 20.62
C ASN A 26 -28.84 -0.44 20.01
N LEU A 27 -29.79 -1.21 19.47
CA LEU A 27 -29.51 -2.44 18.70
C LEU A 27 -29.13 -2.13 17.25
N ASN A 28 -27.91 -1.65 17.03
CA ASN A 28 -27.38 -1.44 15.69
C ASN A 28 -26.81 -2.74 15.09
N LEU A 29 -26.94 -2.90 13.77
CA LEU A 29 -26.35 -4.00 12.98
C LEU A 29 -24.82 -4.08 13.12
N PHE A 30 -24.18 -2.98 13.54
CA PHE A 30 -22.76 -2.88 13.82
C PHE A 30 -22.55 -2.12 15.14
N VAL A 31 -21.53 -2.53 15.89
CA VAL A 31 -21.03 -1.78 17.05
C VAL A 31 -19.82 -0.97 16.56
N PRO A 32 -19.90 0.36 16.43
CA PRO A 32 -18.86 1.19 15.80
C PRO A 32 -17.46 0.94 16.36
N GLU A 33 -17.34 0.82 17.68
CA GLU A 33 -16.07 0.61 18.38
C GLU A 33 -15.52 -0.79 18.12
N ALA A 34 -16.39 -1.81 18.09
CA ALA A 34 -15.98 -3.16 17.73
C ALA A 34 -15.54 -3.23 16.27
N PHE A 35 -16.19 -2.49 15.37
CA PHE A 35 -15.77 -2.36 13.97
C PHE A 35 -14.39 -1.72 13.88
N ILE A 36 -14.16 -0.56 14.52
CA ILE A 36 -12.85 0.11 14.53
C ILE A 36 -11.76 -0.80 15.10
N ARG A 37 -12.01 -1.50 16.21
CA ARG A 37 -11.08 -2.50 16.78
C ARG A 37 -10.82 -3.66 15.82
N GLY A 38 -11.85 -4.15 15.15
CA GLY A 38 -11.78 -5.20 14.14
C GLY A 38 -10.94 -4.78 12.93
N SER A 39 -11.14 -3.57 12.42
CA SER A 39 -10.44 -3.03 11.24
C SER A 39 -8.91 -3.05 11.38
N ARG A 40 -8.40 -2.92 12.61
CA ARG A 40 -6.95 -3.05 12.91
C ARG A 40 -6.34 -4.38 12.52
N HIS A 41 -7.15 -5.43 12.41
CA HIS A 41 -6.73 -6.80 12.14
C HIS A 41 -7.01 -7.25 10.70
N ILE A 42 -7.84 -6.51 9.98
CA ILE A 42 -8.46 -6.96 8.72
C ILE A 42 -7.77 -6.33 7.49
N GLY A 43 -7.08 -5.20 7.66
CA GLY A 43 -6.79 -4.28 6.56
C GLY A 43 -5.61 -4.59 5.63
N TYR A 44 -4.48 -5.09 6.14
CA TYR A 44 -3.23 -5.08 5.35
C TYR A 44 -2.36 -6.32 5.53
N LYS A 45 -1.76 -6.79 4.43
CA LYS A 45 -0.80 -7.91 4.43
C LYS A 45 0.53 -7.54 5.10
N SER A 46 0.89 -6.25 5.11
CA SER A 46 2.10 -5.71 5.74
C SER A 46 1.93 -4.23 6.03
N ASN A 47 2.80 -3.65 6.87
CA ASN A 47 2.82 -2.20 7.06
C ASN A 47 3.22 -1.43 5.79
N LEU A 48 3.91 -2.04 4.83
CA LEU A 48 4.25 -1.37 3.55
C LEU A 48 2.98 -1.02 2.77
N GLU A 49 2.02 -1.94 2.73
CA GLU A 49 0.75 -1.71 2.04
C GLU A 49 -0.07 -0.62 2.75
N ALA A 50 -0.06 -0.60 4.09
CA ALA A 50 -0.71 0.45 4.85
C ALA A 50 -0.07 1.83 4.59
N LEU A 51 1.27 1.90 4.50
CA LEU A 51 1.97 3.14 4.15
C LEU A 51 1.74 3.53 2.68
N ALA A 52 1.67 2.55 1.77
CA ALA A 52 1.38 2.78 0.36
C ALA A 52 0.01 3.45 0.17
N GLU A 53 -1.01 3.07 0.94
CA GLU A 53 -2.31 3.77 0.91
C GLU A 53 -2.21 5.26 1.26
N LEU A 54 -1.35 5.62 2.23
CA LEU A 54 -1.13 7.02 2.59
C LEU A 54 -0.37 7.77 1.48
N VAL A 55 0.58 7.12 0.82
CA VAL A 55 1.28 7.65 -0.36
C VAL A 55 0.33 7.80 -1.55
N ASP A 56 -0.55 6.84 -1.79
CA ASP A 56 -1.55 6.90 -2.86
C ASP A 56 -2.51 8.06 -2.65
N ASN A 57 -2.92 8.31 -1.40
CA ASN A 57 -3.72 9.49 -1.04
C ASN A 57 -2.96 10.81 -1.29
N SER A 58 -1.65 10.81 -1.05
CA SER A 58 -0.79 11.98 -1.30
C SER A 58 -0.69 12.29 -2.80
N ILE A 59 -0.44 11.26 -3.62
CA ILE A 59 -0.41 11.38 -5.08
C ILE A 59 -1.75 11.86 -5.62
N GLN A 60 -2.87 11.35 -5.09
CA GLN A 60 -4.22 11.84 -5.43
C GLN A 60 -4.48 13.27 -4.98
N ALA A 61 -3.73 13.79 -4.01
CA ALA A 61 -3.76 15.18 -3.61
C ALA A 61 -2.85 16.07 -4.48
N TYR A 62 -2.30 15.51 -5.57
CA TYR A 62 -1.36 16.15 -6.49
C TYR A 62 -0.06 16.60 -5.81
N SER A 63 0.43 15.82 -4.83
CA SER A 63 1.73 16.08 -4.21
C SER A 63 2.87 15.88 -5.20
N GLU A 64 3.82 16.82 -5.22
CA GLU A 64 5.11 16.68 -5.91
C GLU A 64 6.16 16.00 -5.01
N ARG A 65 5.95 16.05 -3.69
CA ARG A 65 6.81 15.44 -2.67
C ARG A 65 6.01 14.74 -1.58
N VAL A 66 6.47 13.55 -1.21
CA VAL A 66 5.99 12.79 -0.06
C VAL A 66 7.18 12.38 0.81
N ASP A 67 7.14 12.69 2.10
CA ASP A 67 8.14 12.29 3.09
C ASP A 67 7.55 11.28 4.09
N LEU A 68 8.20 10.13 4.24
CA LEU A 68 7.99 9.20 5.34
C LEU A 68 9.03 9.48 6.42
N LEU A 69 8.59 9.91 7.59
CA LEU A 69 9.43 10.32 8.71
C LEU A 69 9.25 9.37 9.90
N PHE A 70 10.34 9.10 10.61
CA PHE A 70 10.32 8.30 11.83
C PHE A 70 10.86 9.13 12.99
N ASN A 71 10.12 9.16 14.10
CA ASN A 71 10.62 9.72 15.35
C ASN A 71 11.06 8.58 16.27
N PHE A 72 12.24 8.71 16.88
CA PHE A 72 12.81 7.73 17.78
C PHE A 72 12.97 8.33 19.18
N ALA A 73 12.88 7.48 20.21
CA ALA A 73 13.21 7.91 21.57
C ALA A 73 14.68 8.36 21.66
N SER A 74 14.93 9.34 22.51
CA SER A 74 16.22 10.03 22.67
C SER A 74 17.36 9.18 23.28
N ASP A 75 17.11 7.92 23.63
CA ASP A 75 18.03 7.01 24.33
C ASP A 75 18.80 6.02 23.44
N GLY A 76 18.70 6.13 22.10
CA GLY A 76 19.76 5.68 21.19
C GLY A 76 19.51 4.41 20.36
N SER A 77 19.80 4.55 19.06
CA SER A 77 20.25 3.61 18.01
C SER A 77 19.77 2.16 17.88
N ALA A 78 18.85 1.66 18.70
CA ALA A 78 18.15 0.38 18.48
C ALA A 78 16.65 0.45 18.79
N ALA A 79 16.15 1.64 19.10
CA ALA A 79 14.77 1.87 19.48
C ALA A 79 13.81 1.69 18.29
N ARG A 80 12.66 1.07 18.55
CA ARG A 80 11.51 1.16 17.66
C ARG A 80 11.07 2.63 17.58
N PRO A 81 10.56 3.09 16.42
CA PRO A 81 10.05 4.45 16.33
C PRO A 81 8.88 4.60 17.29
N THR A 82 8.82 5.75 17.96
CA THR A 82 7.71 6.13 18.83
C THR A 82 6.56 6.75 18.03
N GLN A 83 6.90 7.40 16.92
CA GLN A 83 5.96 8.02 15.98
C GLN A 83 6.42 7.81 14.54
N LEU A 84 5.45 7.78 13.64
CA LEU A 84 5.65 7.75 12.20
C LEU A 84 4.83 8.88 11.58
N ALA A 85 5.35 9.56 10.57
CA ALA A 85 4.57 10.55 9.82
C ALA A 85 4.69 10.33 8.31
N VAL A 86 3.57 10.46 7.61
CA VAL A 86 3.54 10.66 6.15
C VAL A 86 3.17 12.12 5.91
N VAL A 87 4.03 12.83 5.19
CA VAL A 87 3.91 14.27 4.90
C VAL A 87 3.83 14.44 3.39
N ASP A 88 2.84 15.16 2.90
CA ASP A 88 2.73 15.56 1.49
C ASP A 88 2.68 17.08 1.33
N ASP A 89 3.00 17.55 0.13
CA ASP A 89 2.89 18.96 -0.29
C ASP A 89 1.71 19.20 -1.24
N GLY A 90 0.69 18.33 -1.20
CA GLY A 90 -0.49 18.43 -2.06
C GLY A 90 -1.41 19.59 -1.70
N HIS A 91 -2.63 19.56 -2.23
CA HIS A 91 -3.59 20.66 -2.07
C HIS A 91 -4.07 20.87 -0.62
N GLY A 92 -3.91 19.89 0.28
CA GLY A 92 -4.40 19.93 1.66
C GLY A 92 -5.95 19.91 1.77
N MET A 93 -6.49 20.10 2.96
CA MET A 93 -7.92 20.01 3.23
C MET A 93 -8.44 21.23 3.97
N ALA A 94 -9.63 21.71 3.57
CA ALA A 94 -10.37 22.67 4.35
C ALA A 94 -10.79 22.07 5.71
N PRO A 95 -10.93 22.86 6.79
CA PRO A 95 -11.32 22.36 8.10
C PRO A 95 -12.61 21.53 8.10
N GLY A 96 -13.61 21.91 7.28
CA GLY A 96 -14.85 21.15 7.13
C GLY A 96 -14.63 19.75 6.54
N MET A 97 -13.68 19.60 5.60
CA MET A 97 -13.35 18.32 4.97
C MET A 97 -12.44 17.46 5.86
N LEU A 98 -11.53 18.09 6.63
CA LEU A 98 -10.57 17.40 7.48
C LEU A 98 -11.24 16.46 8.49
N ARG A 99 -12.39 16.86 9.05
CA ARG A 99 -13.18 16.02 9.96
C ARG A 99 -13.64 14.73 9.26
N PHE A 100 -14.08 14.83 8.02
CA PHE A 100 -14.59 13.70 7.24
C PHE A 100 -13.49 12.76 6.77
N ALA A 101 -12.23 13.21 6.69
CA ALA A 101 -11.09 12.33 6.39
C ALA A 101 -10.86 11.22 7.43
N MET A 102 -11.45 11.35 8.63
CA MET A 102 -11.41 10.32 9.67
C MET A 102 -12.56 9.31 9.60
N MET A 103 -13.58 9.56 8.78
CA MET A 103 -14.73 8.68 8.70
C MET A 103 -14.36 7.37 8.00
N TRP A 104 -14.63 6.25 8.66
CA TRP A 104 -14.65 4.97 7.98
C TRP A 104 -15.82 4.94 7.00
N GLY A 105 -15.52 4.79 5.71
CA GLY A 105 -16.56 4.78 4.68
C GLY A 105 -16.97 6.16 4.19
N GLY A 106 -16.39 7.24 4.72
CA GLY A 106 -16.69 8.59 4.27
C GLY A 106 -15.75 9.00 3.14
N THR A 107 -16.30 9.24 1.95
CA THR A 107 -15.53 9.79 0.83
C THR A 107 -16.38 10.78 0.03
N HIS A 108 -15.78 11.90 -0.37
CA HIS A 108 -16.38 12.83 -1.32
C HIS A 108 -16.22 12.34 -2.78
N ARG A 109 -15.60 11.17 -2.97
CA ARG A 109 -15.16 10.63 -4.26
C ARG A 109 -15.82 9.28 -4.62
N GLU A 110 -17.01 8.99 -4.10
CA GLU A 110 -17.68 7.69 -4.32
C GLU A 110 -17.84 7.32 -5.83
N ASN A 111 -17.91 8.34 -6.69
CA ASN A 111 -18.05 8.22 -8.15
C ASN A 111 -16.75 8.42 -8.95
N ASP A 112 -15.61 8.70 -8.31
CA ASP A 112 -14.33 8.81 -9.01
C ASP A 112 -13.84 7.40 -9.40
N ARG A 113 -13.86 7.10 -10.70
CA ARG A 113 -13.40 5.82 -11.25
C ARG A 113 -11.89 5.81 -11.49
N GLU A 114 -11.23 6.96 -11.51
CA GLU A 114 -9.82 7.12 -11.86
C GLU A 114 -8.90 7.03 -10.63
N GLY A 115 -9.40 7.42 -9.45
CA GLY A 115 -8.68 7.35 -8.17
C GLY A 115 -8.55 5.95 -7.55
N LEU A 116 -7.57 5.77 -6.65
CA LEU A 116 -7.36 4.53 -5.88
C LEU A 116 -8.22 4.50 -4.59
N GLY A 117 -8.74 5.65 -4.11
CA GLY A 117 -9.41 5.82 -2.81
C GLY A 117 -10.95 5.88 -2.83
N ARG A 118 -11.62 4.92 -3.47
CA ARG A 118 -13.06 4.98 -3.78
C ARG A 118 -14.01 4.96 -2.57
N PHE A 119 -13.63 4.29 -1.48
CA PHE A 119 -14.57 3.94 -0.40
C PHE A 119 -14.30 4.67 0.92
N GLY A 120 -13.30 5.53 1.03
CA GLY A 120 -13.05 6.29 2.25
C GLY A 120 -12.59 5.48 3.46
N TYR A 121 -12.13 4.24 3.27
CA TYR A 121 -11.60 3.40 4.36
C TYR A 121 -10.07 3.46 4.48
N GLY A 122 -9.35 3.86 3.42
CA GLY A 122 -7.89 3.70 3.31
C GLY A 122 -7.11 4.36 4.44
N LEU A 123 -7.22 5.68 4.61
CA LEU A 123 -6.49 6.41 5.65
C LEU A 123 -6.78 5.92 7.08
N PRO A 124 -8.05 5.86 7.54
CA PRO A 124 -8.31 5.46 8.91
C PRO A 124 -7.97 3.98 9.16
N CYS A 125 -8.13 3.08 8.17
CA CYS A 125 -7.69 1.69 8.32
C CYS A 125 -6.16 1.55 8.35
N ALA A 126 -5.45 2.26 7.47
CA ALA A 126 -3.99 2.20 7.39
C ALA A 126 -3.35 2.65 8.70
N THR A 127 -3.81 3.77 9.25
CA THR A 127 -3.29 4.34 10.49
C THR A 127 -3.52 3.43 11.70
N VAL A 128 -4.75 2.93 11.92
CA VAL A 128 -5.06 2.06 13.08
C VAL A 128 -4.48 0.65 12.95
N SER A 129 -4.06 0.24 11.75
CA SER A 129 -3.34 -1.02 11.55
C SER A 129 -1.93 -1.00 12.14
N MET A 130 -1.33 0.19 12.30
CA MET A 130 0.04 0.39 12.78
C MET A 130 0.12 0.89 14.23
N GLY A 131 -0.80 1.77 14.65
CA GLY A 131 -0.77 2.40 15.97
C GLY A 131 -2.15 2.60 16.59
N ARG A 132 -2.15 2.99 17.88
CA ARG A 132 -3.39 3.24 18.65
C ARG A 132 -3.86 4.68 18.62
N ARG A 133 -3.09 5.60 18.06
CA ARG A 133 -3.48 6.99 17.91
C ARG A 133 -2.97 7.53 16.59
N PHE A 134 -3.77 8.34 15.92
CA PHE A 134 -3.31 9.08 14.76
C PHE A 134 -3.88 10.50 14.75
N SER A 135 -3.12 11.42 14.17
CA SER A 135 -3.49 12.82 13.98
C SER A 135 -3.31 13.19 12.52
N ILE A 136 -4.33 13.78 11.91
CA ILE A 136 -4.26 14.34 10.57
C ILE A 136 -4.14 15.85 10.72
N TYR A 137 -3.02 16.41 10.31
CA TYR A 137 -2.83 17.84 10.14
C TYR A 137 -3.00 18.18 8.68
N SER A 138 -3.67 19.28 8.35
CA SER A 138 -3.78 19.71 6.97
C SER A 138 -3.84 21.23 6.86
N LYS A 139 -3.29 21.72 5.76
CA LYS A 139 -3.12 23.14 5.49
C LYS A 139 -3.40 23.42 4.02
N LEU A 140 -4.27 24.39 3.75
CA LEU A 140 -4.43 25.00 2.42
C LEU A 140 -3.39 26.11 2.21
N GLU A 141 -3.04 26.42 0.97
CA GLU A 141 -1.96 27.36 0.61
C GLU A 141 -2.03 28.71 1.35
N ARG A 142 -3.25 29.24 1.54
CA ARG A 142 -3.51 30.53 2.21
C ARG A 142 -4.22 30.37 3.57
N GLY A 143 -4.02 29.22 4.23
CA GLY A 143 -4.72 28.85 5.46
C GLY A 143 -3.82 28.65 6.68
N GLY A 144 -4.46 28.53 7.85
CA GLY A 144 -3.82 28.00 9.04
C GLY A 144 -3.70 26.47 8.99
N THR A 145 -2.88 25.91 9.88
CA THR A 145 -2.81 24.45 10.06
C THR A 145 -3.91 24.01 11.03
N TYR A 146 -4.69 23.02 10.60
CA TYR A 146 -5.74 22.41 11.40
C TYR A 146 -5.45 20.94 11.60
N ALA A 147 -5.86 20.39 12.73
CA ALA A 147 -5.67 19.00 13.06
C ALA A 147 -6.94 18.36 13.61
N VAL A 148 -7.01 17.04 13.42
CA VAL A 148 -7.99 16.18 14.06
C VAL A 148 -7.28 14.89 14.48
N THR A 149 -7.62 14.36 15.67
CA THR A 149 -6.91 13.24 16.30
C THR A 149 -7.89 12.20 16.80
N LEU A 150 -7.67 10.92 16.43
CA LEU A 150 -8.30 9.77 17.06
C LEU A 150 -7.31 9.07 17.96
N ASP A 151 -7.71 8.79 19.19
CA ASP A 151 -6.97 7.94 20.11
C ASP A 151 -7.87 6.76 20.52
N LEU A 152 -7.47 5.55 20.14
CA LEU A 152 -8.26 4.35 20.42
C LEU A 152 -8.35 4.06 21.92
N ASP A 153 -7.41 4.54 22.74
CA ASP A 153 -7.54 4.40 24.20
C ASP A 153 -8.62 5.33 24.75
N LEU A 154 -8.82 6.50 24.14
CA LEU A 154 -9.94 7.39 24.48
C LEU A 154 -11.27 6.83 23.96
N LEU A 155 -11.25 6.20 22.78
CA LEU A 155 -12.41 5.49 22.24
C LEU A 155 -12.84 4.32 23.15
N ASP A 156 -11.89 3.54 23.63
CA ASP A 156 -12.15 2.41 24.54
C ASP A 156 -12.67 2.87 25.92
N ASN A 157 -12.50 4.15 26.27
CA ASN A 157 -13.01 4.78 27.50
C ASN A 157 -14.24 5.69 27.25
N ASP A 158 -14.96 5.48 26.14
CA ASP A 158 -16.19 6.20 25.76
C ASP A 158 -16.04 7.73 25.64
N ALA A 159 -14.82 8.26 25.50
CA ALA A 159 -14.55 9.70 25.50
C ALA A 159 -15.02 10.43 24.24
N TYR A 160 -15.45 9.69 23.21
CA TYR A 160 -15.97 10.23 21.95
C TYR A 160 -17.49 10.08 21.83
N ARG A 161 -18.20 9.76 22.91
CA ARG A 161 -19.66 9.74 22.89
C ARG A 161 -20.25 11.13 23.09
N ASN A 162 -21.30 11.45 22.33
CA ASN A 162 -22.13 12.62 22.59
C ASN A 162 -23.11 12.36 23.75
N THR A 163 -23.94 13.34 24.07
CA THR A 163 -24.97 13.25 25.14
C THR A 163 -25.99 12.14 24.90
N ASP A 164 -26.19 11.74 23.65
CA ASP A 164 -27.12 10.68 23.23
C ASP A 164 -26.45 9.29 23.20
N GLY A 165 -25.18 9.22 23.59
CA GLY A 165 -24.39 7.99 23.62
C GLY A 165 -23.86 7.53 22.25
N GLU A 166 -24.01 8.35 21.21
CA GLU A 166 -23.53 8.05 19.86
C GLU A 166 -22.05 8.43 19.70
N LEU A 167 -21.32 7.66 18.88
CA LEU A 167 -19.92 7.94 18.58
C LEU A 167 -19.80 9.16 17.67
N GLU A 168 -19.09 10.19 18.13
CA GLU A 168 -18.86 11.43 17.40
C GLU A 168 -17.43 11.52 16.86
N ILE A 169 -17.29 12.06 15.64
CA ILE A 169 -15.97 12.36 15.07
C ILE A 169 -15.32 13.50 15.86
N PRO A 170 -14.06 13.37 16.30
CA PRO A 170 -13.38 14.41 17.07
C PRO A 170 -13.42 15.78 16.37
N PRO A 171 -13.50 16.89 17.13
CA PRO A 171 -13.58 18.22 16.55
C PRO A 171 -12.24 18.64 15.94
N VAL A 172 -12.30 19.35 14.81
CA VAL A 172 -11.13 19.97 14.18
C VAL A 172 -10.66 21.17 15.01
N ARG A 173 -9.34 21.30 15.21
CA ARG A 173 -8.74 22.40 15.98
C ARG A 173 -7.58 23.01 15.21
N ARG A 174 -7.30 24.31 15.42
CA ARG A 174 -6.00 24.87 15.00
C ARG A 174 -4.89 24.20 15.80
N ALA A 175 -3.81 23.83 15.13
CA ALA A 175 -2.72 23.10 15.77
C ALA A 175 -1.37 23.44 15.14
N HIS A 176 -0.31 23.24 15.91
CA HIS A 176 1.06 23.22 15.43
C HIS A 176 1.46 21.79 15.08
N LEU A 177 2.34 21.65 14.09
CA LEU A 177 2.93 20.35 13.74
C LEU A 177 3.85 19.87 14.87
N PRO A 178 4.00 18.55 15.09
CA PRO A 178 5.01 18.03 16.01
C PRO A 178 6.42 18.45 15.60
N ASP A 179 7.31 18.63 16.59
CA ASP A 179 8.66 19.18 16.37
C ASP A 179 9.47 18.39 15.33
N PHE A 180 9.43 17.05 15.35
CA PHE A 180 10.16 16.23 14.39
C PHE A 180 9.68 16.44 12.94
N VAL A 181 8.37 16.67 12.74
CA VAL A 181 7.80 17.00 11.43
C VAL A 181 8.18 18.43 11.05
N GLY A 182 8.05 19.39 11.97
CA GLY A 182 8.40 20.78 11.73
C GLY A 182 9.87 20.94 11.33
N ASN A 183 10.77 20.22 12.01
CA ASN A 183 12.21 20.20 11.71
C ASN A 183 12.50 19.59 10.34
N ALA A 184 11.82 18.49 9.99
CA ALA A 184 11.96 17.89 8.66
C ALA A 184 11.45 18.81 7.55
N LEU A 185 10.29 19.45 7.75
CA LEU A 185 9.73 20.42 6.80
C LEU A 185 10.61 21.65 6.61
N ALA A 186 11.24 22.15 7.67
CA ALA A 186 12.18 23.28 7.57
C ALA A 186 13.39 22.94 6.68
N GLN A 187 13.80 21.67 6.65
CA GLN A 187 14.90 21.20 5.79
C GLN A 187 14.41 20.92 4.36
N SER A 188 13.25 20.27 4.21
CA SER A 188 12.73 19.86 2.89
C SER A 188 12.08 21.00 2.10
N HIS A 189 11.55 22.02 2.79
CA HIS A 189 10.86 23.17 2.21
C HIS A 189 11.48 24.48 2.73
N PRO A 190 12.67 24.89 2.26
CA PRO A 190 13.32 26.12 2.71
C PRO A 190 12.51 27.39 2.44
N GLY A 191 11.62 27.36 1.43
CA GLY A 191 10.65 28.42 1.14
C GLY A 191 9.37 28.37 1.98
N GLY A 192 9.29 27.45 2.95
CA GLY A 192 8.12 27.18 3.76
C GLY A 192 7.15 26.18 3.14
N TRP A 193 6.58 25.32 3.97
CA TRP A 193 5.54 24.37 3.57
C TRP A 193 4.20 25.11 3.33
N LYS A 194 3.80 25.21 2.06
CA LYS A 194 2.67 26.06 1.63
C LYS A 194 1.32 25.40 1.90
N SER A 195 1.14 24.18 1.44
CA SER A 195 -0.06 23.36 1.60
C SER A 195 0.32 21.89 1.71
N GLY A 196 -0.63 21.07 2.15
CA GLY A 196 -0.48 19.62 2.17
C GLY A 196 -1.14 18.99 3.38
N THR A 197 -0.90 17.70 3.55
CA THR A 197 -1.38 16.92 4.69
C THR A 197 -0.23 16.21 5.41
N VAL A 198 -0.34 16.11 6.73
CA VAL A 198 0.55 15.31 7.57
C VAL A 198 -0.30 14.30 8.34
N VAL A 199 -0.04 13.03 8.16
CA VAL A 199 -0.64 11.95 8.94
C VAL A 199 0.41 11.45 9.93
N VAL A 200 0.22 11.75 11.21
CA VAL A 200 1.09 11.28 12.30
C VAL A 200 0.43 10.09 12.99
N ILE A 201 1.16 9.00 13.16
CA ILE A 201 0.73 7.79 13.86
C ILE A 201 1.60 7.62 15.11
N ASP A 202 0.92 7.53 16.26
CA ASP A 202 1.48 7.40 17.60
C ASP A 202 1.06 6.06 18.23
N LYS A 203 1.65 5.75 19.38
CA LYS A 203 1.36 4.51 20.13
C LYS A 203 1.47 3.29 19.23
N LEU A 204 2.61 3.22 18.51
CA LEU A 204 2.92 2.18 17.54
C LEU A 204 3.06 0.84 18.26
N ASP A 205 2.13 -0.07 18.00
CA ASP A 205 2.06 -1.40 18.62
C ASP A 205 2.07 -2.53 17.58
N ARG A 206 2.02 -2.21 16.28
CA ARG A 206 1.95 -3.15 15.16
C ARG A 206 2.90 -2.78 14.02
N LEU A 207 4.20 -2.92 14.29
CA LEU A 207 5.25 -2.76 13.29
C LEU A 207 5.93 -4.10 12.97
N ASP A 208 5.98 -4.44 11.69
CA ASP A 208 6.65 -5.61 11.12
C ASP A 208 8.17 -5.55 11.34
N TRP A 209 8.73 -4.33 11.34
CA TRP A 209 10.18 -4.13 11.47
C TRP A 209 10.55 -3.47 12.80
N THR A 210 11.52 -4.08 13.46
CA THR A 210 11.98 -3.68 14.79
C THR A 210 13.34 -3.00 14.76
N THR A 211 14.06 -3.05 13.62
CA THR A 211 15.36 -2.42 13.46
C THR A 211 15.26 -1.16 12.60
N THR A 212 16.00 -0.12 12.97
CA THR A 212 16.08 1.15 12.21
C THR A 212 16.51 0.91 10.76
N ALA A 213 17.45 -0.01 10.52
CA ALA A 213 17.90 -0.36 9.18
C ALA A 213 16.78 -1.01 8.34
N GLY A 214 15.97 -1.88 8.93
CA GLY A 214 14.82 -2.49 8.26
C GLY A 214 13.73 -1.47 7.92
N LEU A 215 13.47 -0.55 8.85
CA LEU A 215 12.50 0.54 8.70
C LEU A 215 12.85 1.52 7.58
N ARG A 216 14.13 1.69 7.25
CA ARG A 216 14.55 2.52 6.11
C ARG A 216 14.63 1.71 4.82
N ARG A 217 15.35 0.59 4.83
CA ARG A 217 15.66 -0.20 3.62
C ARG A 217 14.42 -0.82 2.96
N ASN A 218 13.48 -1.32 3.76
CA ASN A 218 12.32 -2.03 3.22
C ASN A 218 11.35 -1.08 2.49
N PRO A 219 10.94 0.07 3.08
CA PRO A 219 10.16 1.07 2.36
C PRO A 219 10.86 1.62 1.13
N VAL A 220 12.17 1.93 1.19
CA VAL A 220 12.91 2.42 0.01
C VAL A 220 12.81 1.45 -1.15
N ARG A 221 13.08 0.16 -0.91
CA ARG A 221 12.97 -0.86 -1.97
C ARG A 221 11.53 -1.03 -2.44
N HIS A 222 10.59 -1.15 -1.51
CA HIS A 222 9.20 -1.40 -1.85
C HIS A 222 8.63 -0.26 -2.67
N PHE A 223 8.77 0.99 -2.22
CA PHE A 223 8.31 2.17 -2.95
C PHE A 223 9.07 2.41 -4.25
N GLY A 224 10.36 2.09 -4.29
CA GLY A 224 11.16 2.13 -5.51
C GLY A 224 10.55 1.28 -6.63
N VAL A 225 10.06 0.09 -6.30
CA VAL A 225 9.39 -0.80 -7.26
C VAL A 225 7.92 -0.39 -7.48
N ALA A 226 7.18 -0.25 -6.38
CA ALA A 226 5.75 0.04 -6.35
C ALA A 226 5.35 1.28 -7.16
N TYR A 227 6.18 2.32 -7.11
CA TYR A 227 5.95 3.64 -7.71
C TYR A 227 6.95 3.97 -8.81
N HIS A 228 7.70 2.99 -9.36
CA HIS A 228 8.79 3.28 -10.32
C HIS A 228 8.36 4.18 -11.49
N LYS A 229 7.14 4.02 -12.03
CA LYS A 229 6.58 4.86 -13.11
C LYS A 229 6.08 6.24 -12.64
N LEU A 230 5.88 6.42 -11.34
CA LEU A 230 5.28 7.61 -10.72
C LEU A 230 6.32 8.52 -10.05
N LEU A 231 7.49 7.99 -9.70
CA LEU A 231 8.56 8.71 -8.99
C LEU A 231 9.15 9.92 -9.72
N ARG A 232 8.89 10.03 -11.03
CA ARG A 232 9.25 11.22 -11.83
C ARG A 232 8.32 12.40 -11.54
N ALA A 233 7.04 12.15 -11.32
CA ALA A 233 6.03 13.17 -11.06
C ALA A 233 5.92 13.47 -9.56
N THR A 234 6.01 12.44 -8.71
CA THR A 234 5.94 12.58 -7.26
C THR A 234 7.16 11.95 -6.61
N SER A 235 8.01 12.77 -6.01
CA SER A 235 9.21 12.32 -5.32
C SER A 235 8.90 11.79 -3.92
N ILE A 236 9.34 10.56 -3.62
CA ILE A 236 9.15 9.95 -2.30
C ILE A 236 10.49 9.94 -1.55
N TYR A 237 10.47 10.30 -0.27
CA TYR A 237 11.61 10.30 0.63
C TYR A 237 11.35 9.46 1.87
N ILE A 238 12.32 8.67 2.31
CA ILE A 238 12.28 7.89 3.55
C ILE A 238 13.36 8.43 4.48
N ASP A 239 12.97 9.15 5.52
CA ASP A 239 13.89 9.75 6.49
C ASP A 239 15.01 10.59 5.83
N GLY A 240 14.63 11.36 4.80
CA GLY A 240 15.53 12.18 3.99
C GLY A 240 16.19 11.45 2.80
N GLU A 241 16.16 10.12 2.75
CA GLU A 241 16.69 9.35 1.61
C GLU A 241 15.69 9.36 0.44
N ARG A 242 16.09 9.88 -0.71
CA ARG A 242 15.24 9.87 -1.91
C ARG A 242 15.08 8.45 -2.45
N VAL A 243 13.84 8.00 -2.58
CA VAL A 243 13.51 6.74 -3.24
C VAL A 243 13.78 6.85 -4.74
N ARG A 244 14.52 5.89 -5.28
CA ARG A 244 14.84 5.80 -6.70
C ARG A 244 13.97 4.72 -7.38
N PRO A 245 13.58 4.91 -8.64
CA PRO A 245 12.77 3.94 -9.36
C PRO A 245 13.54 2.63 -9.55
N ILE A 246 12.87 1.50 -9.31
CA ILE A 246 13.38 0.16 -9.58
C ILE A 246 12.36 -0.55 -10.48
N ASP A 247 12.64 -0.67 -11.77
CA ASP A 247 11.76 -1.37 -12.70
C ASP A 247 11.86 -2.90 -12.47
N PRO A 248 10.79 -3.59 -12.08
CA PRO A 248 10.85 -5.03 -11.81
C PRO A 248 11.07 -5.88 -13.08
N LEU A 249 10.84 -5.31 -14.27
CA LEU A 249 11.18 -5.90 -15.57
C LEU A 249 12.60 -5.52 -16.02
N PHE A 250 13.25 -4.56 -15.35
CA PHE A 250 14.58 -4.04 -15.68
C PHE A 250 14.71 -3.51 -17.12
N LEU A 251 13.66 -2.91 -17.66
CA LEU A 251 13.63 -2.38 -19.03
C LEU A 251 13.85 -0.86 -19.07
N SER A 252 13.66 -0.17 -17.94
CA SER A 252 13.72 1.29 -17.85
C SER A 252 15.16 1.78 -17.63
N PRO A 253 15.77 2.53 -18.57
CA PRO A 253 17.18 2.94 -18.47
C PRO A 253 17.50 3.91 -17.33
N ASP A 254 16.50 4.63 -16.84
CA ASP A 254 16.60 5.58 -15.74
C ASP A 254 16.33 4.95 -14.36
N ALA A 255 15.96 3.66 -14.33
CA ALA A 255 15.75 2.92 -13.10
C ALA A 255 17.06 2.37 -12.52
N GLU A 256 17.13 2.28 -11.20
CA GLU A 256 18.19 1.55 -10.53
C GLU A 256 18.24 0.09 -10.97
N LEU A 257 19.43 -0.47 -10.93
CA LEU A 257 19.73 -1.87 -11.28
C LEU A 257 19.58 -2.21 -12.77
N PHE A 258 19.21 -1.26 -13.63
CA PHE A 258 19.20 -1.44 -15.09
C PHE A 258 20.62 -1.75 -15.61
N THR A 259 21.59 -0.86 -15.35
CA THR A 259 23.00 -0.97 -15.76
C THR A 259 23.90 -1.45 -14.62
N LEU A 260 23.55 -2.56 -13.96
CA LEU A 260 24.40 -3.10 -12.88
C LEU A 260 25.70 -3.74 -13.43
N ASP A 261 25.59 -4.45 -14.56
CA ASP A 261 26.67 -5.15 -15.25
C ASP A 261 26.29 -5.36 -16.74
N GLU A 262 27.05 -6.20 -17.45
CA GLU A 262 26.84 -6.51 -18.88
C GLU A 262 25.58 -7.35 -19.17
N ASP A 263 24.98 -8.00 -18.15
CA ASP A 263 23.73 -8.73 -18.34
C ASP A 263 22.56 -7.73 -18.40
N HIS A 264 21.84 -7.75 -19.51
CA HIS A 264 20.67 -6.90 -19.76
C HIS A 264 19.38 -7.71 -19.90
N ALA A 265 18.28 -7.10 -19.48
CA ALA A 265 16.95 -7.63 -19.73
C ALA A 265 16.56 -7.44 -21.20
N ASN A 266 15.96 -8.46 -21.79
CA ASN A 266 15.51 -8.46 -23.18
C ASN A 266 14.00 -8.27 -23.21
N ALA A 267 13.54 -7.12 -23.70
CA ALA A 267 12.12 -6.84 -23.87
C ALA A 267 11.53 -7.71 -24.98
N LEU A 268 10.30 -8.17 -24.80
CA LEU A 268 9.48 -8.68 -25.91
C LEU A 268 8.38 -7.67 -26.26
N ASP A 269 7.81 -7.82 -27.46
CA ASP A 269 6.76 -6.94 -27.95
C ASP A 269 5.56 -6.91 -26.99
N PRO A 270 5.15 -5.72 -26.51
CA PRO A 270 4.01 -5.60 -25.62
C PRO A 270 2.72 -5.91 -26.37
N VAL A 271 1.76 -6.51 -25.66
CA VAL A 271 0.42 -6.80 -26.19
C VAL A 271 -0.58 -5.89 -25.52
N THR A 272 -1.21 -4.99 -26.27
CA THR A 272 -2.29 -4.14 -25.77
C THR A 272 -3.64 -4.63 -26.26
N ILE A 273 -4.55 -4.85 -25.32
CA ILE A 273 -5.94 -5.23 -25.56
C ILE A 273 -6.81 -4.03 -25.16
N SER A 274 -7.57 -3.50 -26.11
CA SER A 274 -8.56 -2.46 -25.83
C SER A 274 -9.89 -3.12 -25.46
N ILE A 275 -10.51 -2.64 -24.39
CA ILE A 275 -11.84 -3.04 -23.93
C ILE A 275 -12.76 -1.84 -24.15
N ASP A 276 -13.66 -1.96 -25.11
CA ASP A 276 -14.75 -1.01 -25.29
C ASP A 276 -15.84 -1.28 -24.24
N GLY A 277 -16.31 -0.24 -23.56
CA GLY A 277 -17.42 -0.35 -22.62
C GLY A 277 -18.74 -0.59 -23.35
N GLU A 278 -19.54 -1.55 -22.90
CA GLU A 278 -20.95 -1.67 -23.31
C GLU A 278 -21.73 -0.50 -22.69
N LEU A 279 -22.32 0.35 -23.54
CA LEU A 279 -23.01 1.60 -23.19
C LEU A 279 -22.12 2.76 -22.72
N GLY A 280 -21.34 3.32 -23.65
CA GLY A 280 -21.00 4.76 -23.66
C GLY A 280 -20.01 5.28 -22.62
N ASP A 281 -19.72 4.55 -21.54
CA ASP A 281 -18.83 5.03 -20.48
C ASP A 281 -17.60 4.14 -20.29
N ALA A 282 -16.45 4.75 -20.63
CA ALA A 282 -15.07 4.34 -20.40
C ALA A 282 -14.49 3.23 -21.29
N ARG A 283 -13.66 3.64 -22.25
CA ARG A 283 -12.67 2.76 -22.91
C ARG A 283 -11.53 2.50 -21.95
N GLY A 284 -11.15 1.24 -21.78
CA GLY A 284 -9.93 0.90 -21.04
C GLY A 284 -9.03 0.00 -21.85
N SER A 285 -7.75 -0.02 -21.49
CA SER A 285 -6.76 -0.88 -22.11
C SER A 285 -6.05 -1.72 -21.05
N ILE A 286 -5.73 -2.96 -21.43
CA ILE A 286 -4.84 -3.85 -20.71
C ILE A 286 -3.58 -3.99 -21.56
N THR A 287 -2.43 -3.64 -21.01
CA THR A 287 -1.12 -3.80 -21.68
C THR A 287 -0.33 -4.87 -20.96
N LEU A 288 0.11 -5.89 -21.70
CA LEU A 288 0.99 -6.93 -21.22
C LEU A 288 2.42 -6.61 -21.65
N ARG A 289 3.33 -6.49 -20.68
CA ARG A 289 4.75 -6.26 -20.90
C ARG A 289 5.53 -7.48 -20.45
N TYR A 290 6.56 -7.82 -21.21
CA TYR A 290 7.36 -9.02 -20.97
C TYR A 290 8.85 -8.70 -21.03
N ALA A 291 9.63 -9.39 -20.21
CA ALA A 291 11.08 -9.40 -20.33
C ALA A 291 11.65 -10.79 -20.04
N TRP A 292 12.69 -11.16 -20.80
CA TRP A 292 13.54 -12.31 -20.50
C TRP A 292 14.88 -11.83 -19.93
N LEU A 293 15.34 -12.50 -18.87
CA LEU A 293 16.59 -12.20 -18.19
C LEU A 293 17.56 -13.39 -18.39
N PRO A 294 18.85 -13.15 -18.67
CA PRO A 294 19.86 -14.20 -18.67
C PRO A 294 19.88 -14.99 -17.34
N PRO A 295 20.16 -16.31 -17.33
CA PRO A 295 20.24 -17.09 -16.08
C PRO A 295 21.26 -16.54 -15.07
N SER A 296 22.31 -15.87 -15.55
CA SER A 296 23.35 -15.21 -14.75
C SER A 296 22.95 -13.82 -14.22
N PHE A 297 21.78 -13.29 -14.59
CA PHE A 297 21.36 -11.90 -14.33
C PHE A 297 21.33 -11.54 -12.84
N GLY A 298 21.03 -12.52 -11.98
CA GLY A 298 21.02 -12.37 -10.52
C GLY A 298 22.35 -12.66 -9.83
N ALA A 299 23.38 -13.11 -10.56
CA ALA A 299 24.65 -13.59 -10.03
C ALA A 299 25.77 -12.54 -10.21
N THR A 300 26.73 -12.54 -9.28
CA THR A 300 27.95 -11.72 -9.34
C THR A 300 29.02 -12.44 -10.15
N ASP A 301 29.31 -13.70 -9.79
CA ASP A 301 30.05 -14.67 -10.58
C ASP A 301 29.08 -15.34 -11.56
N LYS A 302 29.25 -15.08 -12.86
CA LYS A 302 28.33 -15.45 -13.94
C LYS A 302 28.32 -16.95 -14.24
N ASP A 303 29.34 -17.67 -13.78
CA ASP A 303 29.46 -19.12 -13.95
C ASP A 303 28.79 -19.91 -12.82
N ARG A 304 28.17 -19.23 -11.84
CA ARG A 304 27.56 -19.84 -10.66
C ARG A 304 26.15 -19.32 -10.39
N ASP A 305 25.35 -20.15 -9.76
CA ASP A 305 24.01 -19.76 -9.33
C ASP A 305 24.04 -18.57 -8.35
N ALA A 306 23.01 -17.72 -8.45
CA ALA A 306 22.79 -16.56 -7.60
C ALA A 306 22.35 -16.96 -6.17
N ILE A 307 23.25 -17.55 -5.38
CA ILE A 307 22.98 -18.04 -4.03
C ILE A 307 23.91 -17.39 -3.01
N GLY A 308 23.35 -17.01 -1.86
CA GLY A 308 24.12 -16.49 -0.73
C GLY A 308 24.92 -15.25 -1.12
N ILE A 309 26.24 -15.33 -0.97
CA ILE A 309 27.16 -14.23 -1.31
C ILE A 309 27.26 -13.96 -2.82
N ASN A 310 26.87 -14.92 -3.67
CA ASN A 310 26.92 -14.73 -5.11
C ASN A 310 25.70 -13.96 -5.66
N ALA A 311 24.63 -13.84 -4.87
CA ALA A 311 23.45 -13.08 -5.28
C ALA A 311 23.77 -11.57 -5.32
N ASN A 312 23.63 -10.96 -6.49
CA ASN A 312 23.85 -9.54 -6.69
C ASN A 312 22.67 -8.69 -6.18
N SER A 313 22.74 -7.37 -6.35
CA SER A 313 21.73 -6.42 -5.88
C SER A 313 20.37 -6.52 -6.59
N ARG A 314 20.29 -7.16 -7.78
CA ARG A 314 19.01 -7.46 -8.47
C ARG A 314 18.27 -8.62 -7.82
N PHE A 315 18.97 -9.56 -7.18
CA PHE A 315 18.38 -10.80 -6.68
C PHE A 315 17.20 -10.62 -5.68
N PRO A 316 17.21 -9.65 -4.75
CA PRO A 316 16.04 -9.40 -3.91
C PRO A 316 14.80 -8.98 -4.70
N ILE A 317 14.98 -8.29 -5.83
CA ILE A 317 13.88 -7.91 -6.73
C ILE A 317 13.41 -9.14 -7.53
N LEU A 318 14.34 -9.96 -8.02
CA LEU A 318 14.03 -11.26 -8.65
C LEU A 318 13.21 -12.15 -7.71
N LYS A 319 13.60 -12.20 -6.44
CA LYS A 319 12.96 -13.05 -5.42
C LYS A 319 11.58 -12.54 -5.00
N HIS A 320 11.44 -11.26 -4.69
CA HIS A 320 10.18 -10.74 -4.12
C HIS A 320 9.14 -10.38 -5.18
N TYR A 321 9.57 -10.03 -6.39
CA TYR A 321 8.69 -9.61 -7.50
C TYR A 321 8.72 -10.66 -8.61
N HIS A 322 8.42 -11.92 -8.27
CA HIS A 322 8.31 -13.03 -9.24
C HIS A 322 6.85 -13.47 -9.42
N GLY A 323 6.55 -14.00 -10.59
CA GLY A 323 5.18 -14.28 -11.02
C GLY A 323 4.62 -13.16 -11.88
N ILE A 324 3.29 -13.04 -11.88
CA ILE A 324 2.59 -12.01 -12.66
C ILE A 324 2.46 -10.75 -11.82
N ILE A 325 3.02 -9.65 -12.32
CA ILE A 325 2.94 -8.33 -11.70
C ILE A 325 1.70 -7.63 -12.25
N PHE A 326 0.86 -7.09 -11.36
CA PHE A 326 -0.32 -6.32 -11.74
C PHE A 326 -0.07 -4.85 -11.41
N SER A 327 -0.28 -3.97 -12.38
CA SER A 327 -0.18 -2.52 -12.17
C SER A 327 -1.40 -1.78 -12.69
N ARG A 328 -1.70 -0.64 -12.08
CA ARG A 328 -2.80 0.24 -12.48
C ARG A 328 -2.33 1.68 -12.36
N ASN A 329 -2.51 2.49 -13.41
CA ASN A 329 -2.05 3.88 -13.43
C ASN A 329 -0.58 4.04 -13.00
N GLY A 330 0.30 3.15 -13.47
CA GLY A 330 1.71 3.16 -13.11
C GLY A 330 2.07 2.65 -11.70
N ARG A 331 1.09 2.34 -10.84
CA ARG A 331 1.27 1.76 -9.50
C ARG A 331 1.19 0.23 -9.55
N ILE A 332 2.18 -0.49 -9.02
CA ILE A 332 2.12 -1.96 -8.90
C ILE A 332 1.20 -2.38 -7.74
N VAL A 333 0.01 -2.89 -8.02
CA VAL A 333 -1.00 -3.17 -6.99
C VAL A 333 -0.90 -4.57 -6.40
N ASP A 334 -0.40 -5.56 -7.14
CA ASP A 334 -0.33 -6.94 -6.64
C ASP A 334 0.68 -7.78 -7.44
N ILE A 335 1.09 -8.90 -6.84
CA ILE A 335 2.03 -9.86 -7.45
C ILE A 335 1.51 -11.25 -7.15
N GLN A 336 1.30 -12.04 -8.20
CA GLN A 336 0.76 -13.40 -8.09
C GLN A 336 1.78 -14.43 -8.59
N ALA A 337 2.44 -15.10 -7.64
CA ALA A 337 3.30 -16.25 -7.91
C ALA A 337 2.51 -17.55 -8.09
N ARG A 338 1.23 -17.59 -7.70
CA ARG A 338 0.35 -18.74 -7.89
C ARG A 338 -0.90 -18.31 -8.61
N THR A 339 -1.18 -18.95 -9.73
CA THR A 339 -2.40 -18.76 -10.50
C THR A 339 -3.17 -20.09 -10.58
N PRO A 340 -4.46 -20.08 -10.98
CA PRO A 340 -5.22 -21.31 -11.19
C PRO A 340 -4.60 -22.34 -12.15
N TRP A 341 -3.73 -21.93 -13.08
CA TRP A 341 -3.10 -22.82 -14.07
C TRP A 341 -1.58 -22.99 -13.92
N THR A 342 -0.91 -22.19 -13.09
CA THR A 342 0.52 -22.36 -12.85
C THR A 342 0.96 -21.89 -11.46
N THR A 343 2.07 -22.42 -10.97
CA THR A 343 2.77 -21.89 -9.80
C THR A 343 4.19 -21.60 -10.23
N PHE A 344 4.58 -20.33 -10.17
CA PHE A 344 5.91 -19.88 -10.52
C PHE A 344 6.91 -20.40 -9.48
N ILE A 345 7.93 -21.10 -9.94
CA ILE A 345 9.03 -21.65 -9.13
C ILE A 345 10.28 -20.76 -9.22
N ASN A 346 11.34 -21.13 -8.50
CA ASN A 346 12.55 -20.31 -8.41
C ASN A 346 13.19 -20.01 -9.78
N ASN A 347 13.15 -20.97 -10.72
CA ASN A 347 13.74 -20.81 -12.05
C ASN A 347 12.92 -19.86 -12.94
N ASP A 348 11.63 -19.67 -12.66
CA ASP A 348 10.77 -18.79 -13.47
C ASP A 348 11.03 -17.30 -13.19
N ARG A 349 11.88 -16.96 -12.21
CA ARG A 349 12.21 -15.57 -11.84
C ARG A 349 12.86 -14.78 -12.98
N TYR A 350 13.43 -15.48 -13.96
CA TYR A 350 14.10 -14.90 -15.13
C TYR A 350 13.14 -14.56 -16.27
N ILE A 351 11.86 -14.91 -16.14
CA ILE A 351 10.79 -14.45 -17.02
C ILE A 351 9.95 -13.43 -16.24
N ARG A 352 9.80 -12.23 -16.79
CA ARG A 352 9.06 -11.14 -16.17
C ARG A 352 7.81 -10.83 -16.97
N VAL A 353 6.69 -10.72 -16.26
CA VAL A 353 5.39 -10.42 -16.85
C VAL A 353 4.71 -9.34 -16.01
N GLU A 354 4.36 -8.23 -16.64
CA GLU A 354 3.53 -7.17 -16.06
C GLU A 354 2.22 -7.05 -16.86
N ILE A 355 1.09 -7.04 -16.14
CA ILE A 355 -0.24 -6.71 -16.67
C ILE A 355 -0.63 -5.34 -16.14
N GLU A 356 -0.69 -4.36 -17.03
CA GLU A 356 -0.99 -2.97 -16.72
C GLU A 356 -2.42 -2.60 -17.14
N PHE A 357 -3.20 -2.05 -16.21
CA PHE A 357 -4.57 -1.57 -16.44
C PHE A 357 -4.60 -0.04 -16.53
N SER A 358 -5.32 0.50 -17.51
CA SER A 358 -5.64 1.93 -17.57
C SER A 358 -6.65 2.35 -16.50
N ALA A 359 -6.70 3.65 -16.20
CA ALA A 359 -7.51 4.24 -15.12
C ALA A 359 -9.00 3.82 -15.13
N SER A 360 -9.59 3.70 -16.31
CA SER A 360 -10.99 3.32 -16.54
C SER A 360 -11.34 1.89 -16.15
N LEU A 361 -10.37 0.97 -16.09
CA LEU A 361 -10.56 -0.41 -15.68
C LEU A 361 -10.09 -0.54 -14.22
N GLY A 362 -11.02 -0.88 -13.32
CA GLY A 362 -10.66 -1.25 -11.95
C GLY A 362 -9.77 -2.52 -11.92
N PRO A 363 -9.01 -2.77 -10.84
CA PRO A 363 -8.32 -4.05 -10.69
C PRO A 363 -9.35 -5.19 -10.79
N PRO A 364 -9.01 -6.29 -11.46
CA PRO A 364 -9.99 -7.32 -11.73
C PRO A 364 -10.56 -7.88 -10.42
N ARG A 365 -11.89 -7.75 -10.23
CA ARG A 365 -12.61 -8.68 -9.36
C ARG A 365 -12.29 -10.09 -9.86
N ALA A 366 -12.22 -11.08 -8.98
CA ALA A 366 -11.80 -12.46 -9.29
C ALA A 366 -12.39 -13.03 -10.60
N THR A 367 -13.57 -12.57 -11.01
CA THR A 367 -14.25 -12.88 -12.28
C THR A 367 -13.59 -12.30 -13.55
N VAL A 368 -13.19 -11.01 -13.58
CA VAL A 368 -12.47 -10.42 -14.73
C VAL A 368 -11.09 -11.05 -14.85
N CYS A 369 -10.49 -11.34 -13.69
CA CYS A 369 -9.23 -12.05 -13.60
C CYS A 369 -9.37 -13.39 -14.33
N LYS A 370 -10.37 -14.24 -14.03
CA LYS A 370 -10.60 -15.48 -14.79
C LYS A 370 -10.63 -15.30 -16.31
N GLN A 371 -11.26 -14.27 -16.85
CA GLN A 371 -11.39 -14.09 -18.30
C GLN A 371 -10.09 -13.60 -18.95
N SER A 372 -9.39 -12.64 -18.32
CA SER A 372 -8.05 -12.19 -18.73
C SER A 372 -7.01 -13.31 -18.58
N MET A 373 -7.12 -14.07 -17.51
CA MET A 373 -6.29 -15.22 -17.16
C MET A 373 -6.49 -16.40 -18.12
N ILE A 374 -7.71 -16.64 -18.61
CA ILE A 374 -7.98 -17.64 -19.67
C ILE A 374 -7.31 -17.18 -20.98
N TYR A 375 -7.37 -15.88 -21.30
CA TYR A 375 -6.70 -15.32 -22.48
C TYR A 375 -5.17 -15.38 -22.39
N VAL A 376 -4.60 -15.06 -21.20
CA VAL A 376 -3.18 -15.24 -20.91
C VAL A 376 -2.80 -16.71 -20.94
N GLY A 377 -3.62 -17.62 -20.43
CA GLY A 377 -3.42 -19.07 -20.51
C GLY A 377 -3.33 -19.56 -21.97
N GLN A 378 -4.29 -19.17 -22.82
CA GLN A 378 -4.33 -19.55 -24.23
C GLN A 378 -3.16 -18.98 -25.04
N ARG A 379 -2.70 -17.75 -24.76
CA ARG A 379 -1.50 -17.18 -25.41
C ARG A 379 -0.18 -17.57 -24.75
N SER A 380 -0.16 -17.95 -23.47
CA SER A 380 1.06 -18.43 -22.78
C SER A 380 1.50 -19.79 -23.33
N GLN A 381 0.56 -20.67 -23.70
CA GLN A 381 0.86 -21.88 -24.48
C GLN A 381 1.51 -21.56 -25.85
N PHE A 382 1.26 -20.38 -26.39
CA PHE A 382 1.92 -19.86 -27.59
C PHE A 382 3.33 -19.31 -27.26
N PHE A 383 3.52 -18.62 -26.13
CA PHE A 383 4.83 -18.12 -25.69
C PHE A 383 5.82 -19.25 -25.36
N TRP A 384 5.39 -20.34 -24.73
CA TRP A 384 6.24 -21.52 -24.53
C TRP A 384 6.67 -22.18 -25.84
N ARG A 385 5.89 -22.02 -26.92
CA ARG A 385 6.23 -22.51 -28.27
C ARG A 385 7.08 -21.52 -29.10
N VAL A 386 6.90 -20.21 -28.91
CA VAL A 386 7.64 -19.18 -29.68
C VAL A 386 9.03 -18.91 -29.10
N ALA A 387 9.27 -19.26 -27.82
CA ALA A 387 10.57 -19.13 -27.18
C ALA A 387 11.59 -20.23 -27.53
N ASP A 388 11.25 -21.21 -28.39
CA ASP A 388 12.16 -22.26 -28.89
C ASP A 388 13.06 -22.92 -27.80
N LEU A 389 12.52 -23.07 -26.59
CA LEU A 389 13.19 -23.74 -25.46
C LEU A 389 12.88 -25.25 -25.40
N ASP A 390 12.25 -25.81 -26.44
CA ASP A 390 11.87 -27.23 -26.54
C ASP A 390 12.85 -28.07 -27.39
N GLN A 391 14.02 -27.53 -27.76
CA GLN A 391 15.12 -28.31 -28.32
C GLN A 391 16.40 -28.12 -27.50
N ASN A 392 16.51 -28.89 -26.41
CA ASN A 392 17.75 -29.46 -25.84
C ASN A 392 17.57 -29.86 -24.36
N LEU A 393 16.54 -30.65 -24.06
CA LEU A 393 16.42 -31.38 -22.78
C LEU A 393 16.28 -32.89 -22.97
N ASP A 394 16.78 -33.42 -24.08
CA ASP A 394 17.18 -34.83 -24.22
C ASP A 394 18.67 -34.87 -24.58
N GLY A 395 19.51 -35.08 -23.55
CA GLY A 395 20.96 -35.16 -23.62
C GLY A 395 21.59 -35.32 -22.25
#